data_AF-A0A1F6YSH9-F1
#
_entry.id   AF-A0A1F6YSH9-F1
#
_cell.length_a   1.000
_cell.length_b   1.000
_cell.length_c   1.000
_cell.angle_alpha   90.00
_cell.angle_beta   90.00
_cell.angle_gamma   90.00
#
_symmetry.space_group_name_H-M   'P 1'
#
loop_
_entity.id
_entity.type
_entity.pdbx_description
1 polymer ?
#
loop_
_entity_poly.entity_id
_entity_poly.type
_entity_poly.pdbx_seq_one_letter_code
_entity_poly.pdbx_strand_id
1 'polypeptide(L)'
;MTADKKNYFKILLVLILCLLARLIPFRMPNVEPILAATMPIGRTSGAFVGFSFAVLSILLFDVITGTLGAQTFFTALAYGLIALWSLSYFKKREGTALDYARFAIIGTLAFDALTGLTVGPLFFHQSFMGSLLGQIPFTAFHLLGNVTFALVLSPAIYNFMIKKKRKESVSIINIPNPKTI
;
A
#
# COMPACT_ATOMS: atom_id res chain seq x y z
N MET A 1 -19.89 -15.09 -0.89
CA MET A 1 -19.12 -13.95 -1.42
C MET A 1 -18.79 -14.29 -2.87
N THR A 2 -19.55 -13.75 -3.82
CA THR A 2 -19.19 -13.84 -5.24
C THR A 2 -17.85 -13.14 -5.43
N ALA A 3 -16.91 -13.79 -6.10
CA ALA A 3 -15.58 -13.23 -6.38
C ALA A 3 -15.77 -11.97 -7.24
N ASP A 4 -15.81 -10.81 -6.57
CA ASP A 4 -15.90 -9.52 -7.23
C ASP A 4 -14.73 -9.42 -8.20
N LYS A 5 -15.03 -9.06 -9.46
CA LYS A 5 -14.06 -9.10 -10.56
C LYS A 5 -12.87 -8.22 -10.18
N LYS A 6 -11.74 -8.83 -9.82
CA LYS A 6 -10.53 -8.12 -9.35
C LYS A 6 -10.18 -7.02 -10.35
N ASN A 7 -10.22 -5.77 -9.91
CA ASN A 7 -10.03 -4.64 -10.80
C ASN A 7 -8.53 -4.30 -10.90
N TYR A 8 -7.79 -5.11 -11.64
CA TYR A 8 -6.35 -4.96 -11.83
C TYR A 8 -5.96 -3.58 -12.37
N PHE A 9 -6.83 -2.93 -13.16
CA PHE A 9 -6.61 -1.57 -13.62
C PHE A 9 -6.54 -0.56 -12.46
N LYS A 10 -7.46 -0.65 -11.49
CA LYS A 10 -7.42 0.23 -10.30
C LYS A 10 -6.17 -0.03 -9.46
N ILE A 11 -5.77 -1.29 -9.31
CA ILE A 11 -4.56 -1.67 -8.58
C ILE A 11 -3.32 -1.10 -9.25
N LEU A 12 -3.23 -1.23 -10.57
CA LEU A 12 -2.14 -0.65 -11.37
C LEU A 12 -2.09 0.88 -11.24
N LEU A 13 -3.24 1.55 -11.26
CA LEU A 13 -3.30 3.00 -11.06
C LEU A 13 -2.77 3.39 -9.66
N VAL A 14 -3.21 2.69 -8.62
CA VAL A 14 -2.71 2.93 -7.25
C VAL A 14 -1.21 2.66 -7.17
N LEU A 15 -0.71 1.62 -7.84
CA LEU A 15 0.73 1.31 -7.90
C LEU A 15 1.51 2.47 -8.52
N ILE A 16 1.07 2.97 -9.67
CA ILE A 16 1.69 4.12 -10.35
C ILE A 16 1.67 5.36 -9.46
N LEU A 17 0.53 5.66 -8.81
CA LEU A 17 0.43 6.80 -7.90
C LEU A 17 1.38 6.67 -6.70
N CYS A 18 1.52 5.47 -6.13
CA CYS A 18 2.49 5.22 -5.08
C CYS A 18 3.93 5.42 -5.57
N LEU A 19 4.26 4.91 -6.77
CA LEU A 19 5.59 5.10 -7.36
C LEU A 19 5.90 6.59 -7.60
N LEU A 20 4.96 7.34 -8.20
CA LEU A 20 5.12 8.78 -8.44
C LEU A 20 5.31 9.55 -7.13
N ALA A 21 4.54 9.23 -6.09
CA ALA A 21 4.70 9.87 -4.78
C ALA A 21 6.08 9.63 -4.17
N ARG A 22 6.67 8.45 -4.40
CA ARG A 22 8.02 8.11 -3.93
C ARG A 22 9.13 8.77 -4.76
N LEU A 23 8.85 9.17 -5.99
CA LEU A 23 9.80 9.89 -6.84
C LEU A 23 9.87 11.40 -6.51
N ILE A 24 9.03 11.91 -5.60
CA ILE A 24 9.08 13.30 -5.15
C ILE A 24 10.43 13.57 -4.45
N PRO A 25 11.21 14.57 -4.90
CA PRO A 25 12.49 14.90 -4.28
C PRO A 25 12.31 15.45 -2.86
N PHE A 26 13.31 15.26 -2.01
CA PHE A 26 13.33 15.73 -0.61
C PHE A 26 12.18 15.22 0.28
N ARG A 27 11.49 14.14 -0.13
CA ARG A 27 10.56 13.45 0.77
C ARG A 27 11.32 12.85 1.95
N MET A 28 10.64 12.79 3.09
CA MET A 28 11.18 12.13 4.27
C MET A 28 11.32 10.62 4.03
N PRO A 29 12.42 9.98 4.45
CA PRO A 29 12.61 8.54 4.28
C PRO A 29 11.44 7.73 4.86
N ASN A 30 10.93 6.78 4.09
CA ASN A 30 9.84 5.86 4.48
C ASN A 30 8.50 6.51 4.88
N VAL A 31 8.31 7.81 4.62
CA VAL A 31 6.98 8.44 4.67
C VAL A 31 6.34 8.29 3.30
N GLU A 32 5.76 7.12 3.04
CA GLU A 32 5.32 6.71 1.70
C GLU A 32 3.92 6.08 1.72
N PRO A 33 3.10 6.24 0.66
CA PRO A 33 1.71 5.78 0.65
C PRO A 33 1.56 4.24 0.52
N ILE A 34 2.65 3.47 0.53
CA ILE A 34 2.63 2.02 0.26
C ILE A 34 1.80 1.27 1.29
N LEU A 35 2.03 1.52 2.58
CA LEU A 35 1.29 0.82 3.64
C LEU A 35 -0.21 1.15 3.56
N ALA A 36 -0.53 2.43 3.34
CA ALA A 36 -1.89 2.92 3.19
C ALA A 36 -2.61 2.33 1.97
N ALA A 37 -1.91 2.07 0.87
CA ALA A 37 -2.47 1.40 -0.31
C ALA A 37 -2.60 -0.12 -0.12
N THR A 38 -1.62 -0.74 0.52
CA THR A 38 -1.53 -2.19 0.69
C THR A 38 -2.70 -2.73 1.53
N MET A 39 -3.07 -2.04 2.61
CA MET A 39 -4.17 -2.46 3.49
C MET A 39 -5.52 -2.65 2.76
N PRO A 40 -6.08 -1.64 2.05
CA PRO A 40 -7.33 -1.79 1.32
C PRO A 40 -7.22 -2.70 0.10
N ILE A 41 -6.07 -2.77 -0.58
CA ILE A 41 -5.86 -3.70 -1.69
C ILE A 41 -5.89 -5.15 -1.20
N GLY A 42 -5.17 -5.47 -0.13
CA GLY A 42 -5.18 -6.80 0.47
C GLY A 42 -6.57 -7.19 0.97
N ARG A 43 -7.29 -6.24 1.60
CA ARG A 43 -8.68 -6.43 2.05
C ARG A 43 -9.65 -6.74 0.89
N THR A 44 -9.58 -5.98 -0.21
CA THR A 44 -10.56 -6.07 -1.31
C THR A 44 -10.22 -7.13 -2.35
N SER A 45 -8.93 -7.39 -2.59
CA SER A 45 -8.45 -8.22 -3.70
C SER A 45 -7.78 -9.52 -3.23
N GLY A 46 -7.60 -9.70 -1.92
CA GLY A 46 -7.03 -10.88 -1.29
C GLY A 46 -5.53 -10.76 -1.00
N ALA A 47 -5.04 -11.66 -0.13
CA ALA A 47 -3.69 -11.62 0.43
C ALA A 47 -2.60 -11.69 -0.65
N PHE A 48 -2.73 -12.60 -1.63
CA PHE A 48 -1.74 -12.74 -2.70
C PHE A 48 -1.62 -11.47 -3.57
N VAL A 49 -2.74 -10.80 -3.85
CA VAL A 49 -2.73 -9.57 -4.64
C VAL A 49 -2.14 -8.41 -3.84
N GLY A 50 -2.47 -8.30 -2.56
CA GLY A 50 -1.84 -7.34 -1.65
C GLY A 50 -0.33 -7.56 -1.54
N PHE A 51 0.11 -8.82 -1.37
CA PHE A 51 1.53 -9.20 -1.32
C PHE A 51 2.24 -8.81 -2.61
N SER A 52 1.68 -9.17 -3.76
CA SER A 52 2.28 -8.86 -5.06
C SER A 52 2.37 -7.34 -5.28
N PHE A 53 1.32 -6.59 -4.92
CA PHE A 53 1.33 -5.13 -4.98
C PHE A 53 2.46 -4.54 -4.13
N ALA A 54 2.58 -4.97 -2.88
CA ALA A 54 3.58 -4.48 -1.94
C ALA A 54 5.01 -4.77 -2.45
N VAL A 55 5.29 -6.01 -2.82
CA VAL A 55 6.60 -6.44 -3.33
C VAL A 55 6.96 -5.70 -4.62
N LEU A 56 6.05 -5.65 -5.59
CA LEU A 56 6.29 -4.97 -6.86
C LEU A 56 6.49 -3.47 -6.67
N SER A 57 5.76 -2.84 -5.76
CA SER A 57 5.95 -1.41 -5.45
C SER A 57 7.37 -1.10 -4.99
N ILE A 58 7.94 -1.96 -4.13
CA ILE A 58 9.32 -1.82 -3.66
C ILE A 58 10.32 -2.09 -4.79
N LEU A 59 10.21 -3.26 -5.44
CA LEU A 59 11.16 -3.67 -6.49
C LEU A 59 11.20 -2.68 -7.65
N LEU A 60 10.03 -2.23 -8.14
CA LEU A 60 9.98 -1.31 -9.28
C LEU A 60 10.61 0.03 -8.95
N PHE A 61 10.34 0.57 -7.76
CA PHE A 61 10.97 1.83 -7.35
C PHE A 61 12.48 1.70 -7.30
N ASP A 62 13.01 0.68 -6.63
CA ASP A 62 14.45 0.50 -6.46
C ASP A 62 15.16 0.22 -7.80
N VAL A 63 14.49 -0.46 -8.73
CA VAL A 63 14.99 -0.62 -10.11
C VAL A 63 15.02 0.72 -10.85
N ILE A 64 13.94 1.51 -10.77
CA ILE A 64 13.84 2.81 -11.44
C ILE A 64 14.87 3.81 -10.90
N THR A 65 15.12 3.80 -9.59
CA THR A 65 16.07 4.70 -8.93
C THR A 65 17.50 4.16 -8.92
N GLY A 66 17.74 2.94 -9.41
CA GLY A 66 19.06 2.31 -9.41
C GLY A 66 19.59 1.99 -8.00
N THR A 67 18.70 1.81 -7.02
CA THR A 67 19.04 1.60 -5.59
C THR A 67 18.84 0.15 -5.14
N LEU A 68 18.75 -0.79 -6.08
CA LEU A 68 18.56 -2.21 -5.79
C LEU A 68 19.73 -2.76 -4.97
N GLY A 69 19.43 -3.37 -3.82
CA GLY A 69 20.44 -3.94 -2.93
C GLY A 69 19.86 -4.85 -1.85
N ALA A 70 20.66 -5.23 -0.85
CA ALA A 70 20.20 -6.10 0.24
C ALA A 70 18.94 -5.54 0.92
N GLN A 71 18.93 -4.23 1.22
CA GLN A 71 17.79 -3.51 1.80
C GLN A 71 16.48 -3.74 1.02
N THR A 72 16.53 -3.72 -0.31
CA THR A 72 15.38 -3.95 -1.19
C THR A 72 14.64 -5.23 -0.84
N PHE A 73 15.38 -6.33 -0.64
CA PHE A 73 14.78 -7.64 -0.35
C PHE A 73 14.15 -7.69 1.05
N PHE A 74 14.79 -7.09 2.05
CA PHE A 74 14.23 -7.00 3.40
C PHE A 74 12.98 -6.12 3.43
N THR A 75 13.01 -4.97 2.77
CA THR A 75 11.88 -4.05 2.66
C THR A 75 10.71 -4.70 1.89
N ALA A 76 10.98 -5.35 0.76
CA ALA A 76 9.96 -6.06 -0.02
C ALA A 76 9.34 -7.21 0.78
N LEU A 77 10.16 -7.99 1.48
CA LEU A 77 9.68 -9.07 2.35
C LEU A 77 8.83 -8.52 3.51
N ALA A 78 9.30 -7.49 4.19
CA ALA A 78 8.59 -6.88 5.33
C ALA A 78 7.21 -6.36 4.90
N TYR A 79 7.14 -5.55 3.83
CA TYR A 79 5.86 -5.08 3.31
C TYR A 79 5.00 -6.21 2.75
N GLY A 80 5.59 -7.22 2.12
CA GLY A 80 4.89 -8.41 1.67
C GLY A 80 4.20 -9.16 2.82
N LEU A 81 4.91 -9.41 3.91
CA LEU A 81 4.36 -10.07 5.10
C LEU A 81 3.23 -9.24 5.74
N ILE A 82 3.42 -7.93 5.83
CA ILE A 82 2.37 -7.01 6.29
C ILE A 82 1.15 -7.06 5.36
N ALA A 83 1.35 -7.14 4.05
CA ALA A 83 0.26 -7.27 3.09
C ALA A 83 -0.53 -8.56 3.27
N LEU A 84 0.14 -9.69 3.52
CA LEU A 84 -0.51 -10.97 3.82
C LEU A 84 -1.37 -10.86 5.09
N TRP A 85 -0.84 -10.20 6.13
CA TRP A 85 -1.55 -9.98 7.38
C TRP A 85 -2.78 -9.08 7.22
N SER A 86 -2.77 -8.14 6.28
CA SER A 86 -3.89 -7.21 6.07
C SER A 86 -5.23 -7.93 5.85
N LEU A 87 -5.26 -9.01 5.05
CA LEU A 87 -6.51 -9.71 4.77
C LEU A 87 -7.12 -10.32 6.04
N SER A 88 -6.30 -11.00 6.86
CA SER A 88 -6.80 -11.64 8.08
C SER A 88 -7.19 -10.62 9.13
N TYR A 89 -6.46 -9.51 9.24
CA TYR A 89 -6.79 -8.41 10.15
C TYR A 89 -8.14 -7.76 9.82
N PHE A 90 -8.41 -7.47 8.55
CA PHE A 90 -9.64 -6.78 8.13
C PHE A 90 -10.84 -7.71 7.89
N LYS A 91 -10.68 -9.04 7.93
CA LYS A 91 -11.76 -10.00 7.70
C LYS A 91 -12.95 -9.86 8.67
N LYS A 92 -12.67 -9.45 9.91
CA LYS A 92 -13.68 -9.27 10.99
C LYS A 92 -13.87 -7.80 11.38
N ARG A 93 -13.42 -6.86 10.55
CA ARG A 93 -13.47 -5.42 10.83
C ARG A 93 -14.21 -4.67 9.74
N GLU A 94 -14.87 -3.60 10.13
CA GLU A 94 -15.53 -2.68 9.21
C GLU A 94 -14.51 -1.91 8.35
N GLY A 95 -13.25 -1.84 8.81
CA GLY A 95 -12.16 -1.15 8.14
C GLY A 95 -12.45 0.34 8.07
N THR A 96 -12.73 0.89 9.25
CA THR A 96 -12.80 2.33 9.48
C THR A 96 -11.41 2.96 9.34
N ALA A 97 -11.34 4.29 9.24
CA ALA A 97 -10.06 5.02 9.27
C ALA A 97 -9.21 4.64 10.50
N LEU A 98 -9.85 4.42 11.64
CA LEU A 98 -9.17 4.03 12.88
C LEU A 98 -8.65 2.59 12.84
N ASP A 99 -9.35 1.66 12.18
CA ASP A 99 -8.82 0.30 11.96
C ASP A 99 -7.57 0.33 11.09
N TYR A 100 -7.57 1.15 10.02
CA TYR A 100 -6.39 1.36 9.19
C TYR A 100 -5.24 1.99 9.97
N ALA A 101 -5.51 3.00 10.81
CA ALA A 101 -4.49 3.62 11.65
C ALA A 101 -3.87 2.63 12.64
N ARG A 102 -4.68 1.82 13.33
CA ARG A 102 -4.20 0.79 14.26
C ARG A 102 -3.34 -0.26 13.54
N PHE A 103 -3.76 -0.70 12.36
CA PHE A 103 -2.96 -1.60 11.55
C PHE A 103 -1.63 -0.94 11.16
N ALA A 104 -1.66 0.32 10.73
CA ALA A 104 -0.47 1.04 10.34
C ALA A 104 0.54 1.19 11.49
N ILE A 105 0.08 1.44 12.72
CA ILE A 105 0.96 1.48 13.91
C ILE A 105 1.70 0.14 14.06
N ILE A 106 0.96 -0.96 14.14
CA ILE A 106 1.55 -2.30 14.37
C ILE A 106 2.44 -2.71 13.19
N GLY A 107 1.97 -2.49 11.97
CA GLY A 107 2.72 -2.80 10.75
C GLY A 107 4.02 -2.02 10.64
N THR A 108 4.01 -0.72 11.00
CA THR A 108 5.21 0.11 11.00
C THR A 108 6.21 -0.38 12.03
N LEU A 109 5.78 -0.65 13.27
CA LEU A 109 6.66 -1.17 14.31
C LEU A 109 7.28 -2.52 13.92
N ALA A 110 6.49 -3.41 13.32
CA ALA A 110 6.98 -4.71 12.85
C ALA A 110 7.97 -4.55 11.68
N PHE A 111 7.68 -3.64 10.74
CA PHE A 111 8.56 -3.32 9.63
C PHE A 111 9.91 -2.77 10.13
N ASP A 112 9.86 -1.81 11.05
CA ASP A 112 11.02 -1.10 11.58
C ASP A 112 11.88 -2.01 12.46
N ALA A 113 11.26 -2.88 13.27
CA ALA A 113 11.97 -3.90 14.01
C ALA A 113 12.66 -4.89 13.07
N LEU A 114 11.98 -5.34 12.01
CA LEU A 114 12.56 -6.29 11.06
C LEU A 114 13.67 -5.67 10.21
N THR A 115 13.48 -4.46 9.69
CA THR A 115 14.43 -3.86 8.75
C THR A 115 15.54 -3.09 9.48
N GLY A 116 15.16 -2.20 10.40
CA GLY A 116 16.08 -1.31 11.10
C GLY A 116 17.04 -2.04 12.03
N LEU A 117 16.54 -3.01 12.80
CA LEU A 117 17.34 -3.75 13.78
C LEU A 117 18.11 -4.93 13.19
N THR A 118 17.89 -5.29 11.92
CA THR A 118 18.61 -6.40 11.27
C THR A 118 19.55 -5.94 10.17
N VAL A 119 19.12 -5.08 9.24
CA VAL A 119 19.92 -4.81 8.04
C VAL A 119 21.22 -4.09 8.39
N GLY A 120 21.16 -3.06 9.24
CA GLY A 120 22.35 -2.36 9.73
C GLY A 120 23.36 -3.31 10.41
N PRO A 121 22.95 -4.03 11.46
CA PRO A 121 23.85 -4.94 12.17
C PRO A 121 24.38 -6.10 11.33
N LEU A 122 23.55 -6.70 10.46
CA LEU A 122 23.94 -7.89 9.70
C LEU A 122 24.77 -7.56 8.45
N PHE A 123 24.52 -6.44 7.77
CA PHE A 123 25.13 -6.14 6.46
C PHE A 123 26.09 -4.94 6.48
N PHE A 124 26.00 -4.08 7.49
CA PHE A 124 26.78 -2.84 7.55
C PHE A 124 27.65 -2.74 8.82
N HIS A 125 27.78 -3.84 9.58
CA HIS A 125 28.58 -3.92 10.81
C HIS A 125 28.23 -2.83 11.85
N GLN A 126 27.03 -2.29 11.78
CA GLN A 126 26.54 -1.32 12.76
C GLN A 126 26.32 -2.02 14.11
N SER A 127 26.72 -1.39 15.22
CA SER A 127 26.39 -1.94 16.53
C SER A 127 24.86 -2.00 16.72
N PHE A 128 24.37 -3.04 17.38
CA PHE A 128 22.94 -3.18 17.65
C PHE A 128 22.39 -1.97 18.43
N MET A 129 23.14 -1.47 19.43
CA MET A 129 22.75 -0.25 20.16
C MET A 129 22.72 1.00 19.27
N GLY A 130 23.67 1.14 18.34
CA GLY A 130 23.65 2.24 17.38
C GLY A 130 22.44 2.18 16.45
N SER A 131 22.08 0.97 15.98
CA SER A 131 20.88 0.73 15.19
C SER A 131 19.61 1.07 15.99
N LEU A 132 19.49 0.56 17.21
CA LEU A 132 18.33 0.79 18.08
C LEU A 132 18.11 2.29 18.37
N LEU A 133 19.17 3.02 18.73
CA LEU A 133 19.07 4.44 19.03
C LEU A 133 18.71 5.27 17.79
N GLY A 134 19.29 4.95 16.63
CA GLY A 134 18.93 5.57 15.36
C GLY A 134 17.50 5.24 14.92
N GLN A 135 17.00 4.07 15.30
CA GLN A 135 15.66 3.60 14.96
C GLN A 135 14.56 4.40 15.66
N ILE A 136 14.80 4.94 16.87
CA ILE A 136 13.78 5.71 17.62
C ILE A 136 13.26 6.93 16.82
N PRO A 137 14.11 7.92 16.43
CA PRO A 137 13.62 9.07 15.68
C PRO A 137 13.09 8.68 14.29
N PHE A 138 13.72 7.70 13.63
CA PHE A 138 13.24 7.19 12.35
C PHE A 138 11.82 6.60 12.46
N THR A 139 11.58 5.78 13.48
CA THR A 139 10.28 5.11 13.71
C THR A 139 9.21 6.12 14.07
N ALA A 140 9.54 7.16 14.82
CA ALA A 140 8.60 8.25 15.12
C ALA A 140 8.10 8.94 13.85
N PHE A 141 9.01 9.28 12.92
CA PHE A 141 8.66 9.86 11.63
C PHE A 141 7.90 8.88 10.74
N HIS A 142 8.33 7.62 10.70
CA HIS A 142 7.67 6.58 9.91
C HIS A 142 6.24 6.34 10.40
N LEU A 143 6.02 6.28 11.72
CA LEU A 143 4.70 6.19 12.33
C LEU A 143 3.83 7.38 11.97
N LEU A 144 4.35 8.61 12.11
CA LEU A 144 3.60 9.83 11.77
C LEU A 144 3.13 9.79 10.31
N GLY A 145 4.02 9.43 9.38
CA GLY A 145 3.69 9.30 7.97
C GLY A 145 2.64 8.23 7.70
N ASN A 146 2.90 7.01 8.16
CA ASN A 146 2.03 5.87 7.89
C ASN A 146 0.65 6.01 8.54
N VAL A 147 0.56 6.54 9.76
CA VAL A 147 -0.72 6.76 10.44
C VAL A 147 -1.51 7.86 9.74
N THR A 148 -0.86 8.97 9.36
CA THR A 148 -1.51 10.05 8.60
C THR A 148 -2.07 9.53 7.28
N PHE A 149 -1.27 8.82 6.48
CA PHE A 149 -1.76 8.20 5.25
C PHE A 149 -2.83 7.14 5.54
N ALA A 150 -2.72 6.38 6.63
CA ALA A 150 -3.70 5.37 6.95
C ALA A 150 -5.08 5.95 7.28
N LEU A 151 -5.13 7.07 7.99
CA LEU A 151 -6.36 7.76 8.35
C LEU A 151 -7.07 8.36 7.14
N VAL A 152 -6.31 8.90 6.18
CA VAL A 152 -6.86 9.65 5.04
C VAL A 152 -6.93 8.81 3.77
N LEU A 153 -5.82 8.21 3.37
CA LEU A 153 -5.67 7.58 2.07
C LEU A 153 -6.25 6.17 2.03
N SER A 154 -6.12 5.37 3.09
CA SER A 154 -6.65 3.98 3.08
C SER A 154 -8.16 3.91 2.90
N PRO A 155 -9.00 4.70 3.59
CA PRO A 155 -10.44 4.72 3.34
C PRO A 155 -10.78 5.19 1.92
N ALA A 156 -10.05 6.19 1.41
CA ALA A 156 -10.24 6.70 0.05
C ALA A 156 -9.93 5.64 -1.01
N ILE A 157 -8.81 4.92 -0.86
CA ILE A 157 -8.44 3.81 -1.74
C ILE A 157 -9.46 2.67 -1.62
N TYR A 158 -9.90 2.32 -0.41
CA TYR A 158 -10.93 1.29 -0.22
C TYR A 158 -12.20 1.63 -0.99
N ASN A 159 -12.72 2.84 -0.81
CA ASN A 159 -13.90 3.33 -1.52
C ASN A 159 -13.70 3.35 -3.03
N PHE A 160 -12.54 3.81 -3.49
CA PHE A 160 -12.16 3.77 -4.90
C PHE A 160 -12.17 2.34 -5.45
N MET A 161 -11.66 1.37 -4.70
CA MET A 161 -11.61 -0.04 -5.11
C MET A 161 -13.00 -0.66 -5.27
N ILE A 162 -13.90 -0.45 -4.29
CA ILE A 162 -15.25 -1.05 -4.30
C ILE A 162 -16.26 -0.30 -5.17
N LYS A 163 -16.00 0.96 -5.54
CA LYS A 163 -16.91 1.75 -6.38
C LYS A 163 -17.10 1.09 -7.76
N LYS A 164 -18.31 0.64 -8.07
CA LYS A 164 -18.67 0.14 -9.40
C LYS A 164 -18.72 1.32 -10.38
N LYS A 165 -18.15 1.18 -11.59
CA LYS A 165 -18.42 2.14 -12.67
C LYS A 165 -19.92 2.06 -12.98
N ARG A 166 -20.66 3.18 -12.85
CA ARG A 166 -21.94 3.29 -13.56
C ARG A 166 -21.61 3.15 -15.04
N LYS A 167 -22.09 2.09 -15.68
CA LYS A 167 -22.24 2.11 -17.13
C LYS A 167 -23.36 3.12 -17.39
N GLU A 168 -23.01 4.37 -17.65
CA GLU A 168 -23.93 5.25 -18.36
C GLU A 168 -24.04 4.67 -19.77
N SER A 169 -25.04 3.81 -19.94
CA SER A 169 -25.58 3.46 -21.23
C SER A 169 -26.21 4.75 -21.76
N VAL A 170 -25.42 5.62 -22.39
CA VAL A 170 -25.98 6.67 -23.22
C VAL A 170 -26.59 5.96 -24.41
N SER A 171 -27.89 5.74 -24.34
CA SER A 171 -28.73 5.33 -25.46
C SER A 171 -28.76 6.49 -26.45
N ILE A 172 -27.81 6.54 -27.38
CA ILE A 172 -27.71 7.60 -28.40
C ILE A 172 -28.71 7.39 -29.55
N ILE A 173 -29.53 6.33 -29.54
CA ILE A 173 -30.42 6.03 -30.66
C ILE A 173 -31.87 6.32 -30.29
N ASN A 174 -32.29 7.58 -30.47
CA ASN A 174 -33.71 7.88 -30.73
C ASN A 174 -34.00 7.45 -32.17
N ILE A 175 -34.55 6.25 -32.35
CA ILE A 175 -35.08 5.80 -33.64
C ILE A 175 -36.36 6.61 -33.89
N PRO A 176 -36.43 7.48 -34.91
CA PRO A 176 -37.68 8.16 -35.26
C PRO A 176 -38.65 7.13 -35.79
N ASN A 177 -39.84 7.05 -35.19
CA ASN A 177 -40.91 6.17 -35.64
C ASN A 177 -41.53 6.77 -36.91
N PRO A 178 -41.41 6.15 -38.10
CA PRO A 178 -42.05 6.68 -39.29
C PRO A 178 -43.57 6.51 -39.14
N LYS A 179 -44.30 7.63 -39.11
CA LYS A 179 -45.75 7.61 -39.24
C LYS A 179 -46.08 7.16 -40.66
N THR A 180 -46.56 5.92 -40.82
CA THR A 180 -47.26 5.48 -42.03
C THR A 180 -48.60 6.20 -42.10
N ILE A 181 -48.79 6.94 -43.20
CA ILE A 181 -50.05 7.58 -43.62
C ILE A 181 -50.98 6.49 -44.17
#